data_AF-A0A919JAP3-F1
#
_entry.id   AF-A0A919JAP3-F1
#
_cell.length_a   1.000
_cell.length_b   1.000
_cell.length_c   1.000
_cell.angle_alpha   90.00
_cell.angle_beta   90.00
_cell.angle_gamma   90.00
#
_symmetry.space_group_name_H-M   'P 1'
#
loop_
_entity.id
_entity.type
_entity.pdbx_description
1 polymer ?
#
loop_
_entity_poly.entity_id
_entity_poly.type
_entity_poly.pdbx_seq_one_letter_code
_entity_poly.pdbx_strand_id
1 'polypeptide(L)'
;MTSWKRMTAIIATAMIGSALVSSPASAGAGTYLLGPDETLGSGQSLGTANGIALTMQGDGNLVEYAPGNRPVWASGTNRSGSILRMQSDGNAVVIAPGNVAVWSTGTNGNPNATLELQTDGNLVVYAQGHVARWANGVSVSTGSNGAAEQASAILANRNITLQTVHVSGVVDNPDASARQNIVDTSNGLQAARSAYGGAPGGRVSLDPRMLTALRQIGAEGALRVSEIAGGSHSTGSRHYAGRAFDLDQYGGRSTTTIVNRCRQLGATLAQFESGNHVHCEWT
;
A
#
# COMPACT_ATOMS: atom_id res chain seq x y z
N MET A 1 -5.38 -19.77 88.45
CA MET A 1 -6.60 -19.58 87.64
C MET A 1 -6.50 -18.24 86.93
N THR A 2 -6.93 -18.21 85.65
CA THR A 2 -7.15 -17.06 84.74
C THR A 2 -5.96 -16.15 84.41
N SER A 3 -5.72 -15.67 83.19
CA SER A 3 -6.07 -15.96 81.79
C SER A 3 -5.36 -14.86 80.98
N TRP A 4 -4.73 -15.20 79.86
CA TRP A 4 -4.05 -14.25 78.96
C TRP A 4 -5.02 -13.30 78.24
N LYS A 5 -4.58 -12.07 77.99
CA LYS A 5 -5.04 -11.28 76.82
C LYS A 5 -3.83 -10.81 76.02
N ARG A 6 -3.72 -11.34 74.80
CA ARG A 6 -2.92 -10.77 73.70
C ARG A 6 -3.76 -9.69 73.02
N MET A 7 -3.17 -8.56 72.64
CA MET A 7 -3.64 -7.80 71.47
C MET A 7 -2.47 -7.08 70.78
N THR A 8 -2.12 -7.71 69.67
CA THR A 8 -1.47 -7.32 68.42
C THR A 8 -1.24 -5.81 68.17
N ALA A 9 0.01 -5.45 67.87
CA ALA A 9 0.36 -4.21 67.17
C ALA A 9 0.18 -4.40 65.65
N ILE A 10 -0.58 -3.52 65.00
CA ILE A 10 -0.70 -3.47 63.55
C ILE A 10 0.46 -2.60 63.03
N ILE A 11 1.44 -3.22 62.39
CA ILE A 11 2.45 -2.52 61.60
C ILE A 11 1.83 -2.23 60.23
N ALA A 12 1.50 -0.97 59.96
CA ALA A 12 1.15 -0.52 58.62
C ALA A 12 2.43 -0.47 57.77
N THR A 13 2.57 -1.42 56.86
CA THR A 13 3.64 -1.40 55.86
C THR A 13 3.28 -0.33 54.82
N ALA A 14 4.03 0.77 54.78
CA ALA A 14 3.97 1.71 53.67
C ALA A 14 4.55 1.04 52.42
N MET A 15 3.67 0.59 51.51
CA MET A 15 4.11 0.21 50.18
C MET A 15 4.48 1.48 49.42
N ILE A 16 5.78 1.72 49.28
CA ILE A 16 6.30 2.69 48.31
C ILE A 16 6.00 2.08 46.94
N GLY A 17 4.90 2.51 46.33
CA GLY A 17 4.61 2.21 44.94
C GLY A 17 5.63 2.94 44.08
N SER A 18 6.67 2.23 43.65
CA SER A 18 7.54 2.70 42.58
C SER A 18 6.67 2.90 41.34
N ALA A 19 6.33 4.15 41.01
CA ALA A 19 5.77 4.47 39.71
C ALA A 19 6.82 4.09 38.67
N LEU A 20 6.54 3.03 37.91
CA LEU A 20 7.30 2.73 36.70
C LEU A 20 7.08 3.91 35.76
N VAL A 21 8.09 4.76 35.62
CA VAL A 21 8.09 5.81 34.59
C VAL A 21 8.28 5.07 33.27
N SER A 22 7.17 4.71 32.61
CA SER A 22 7.20 4.16 31.26
C SER A 22 7.81 5.21 30.34
N SER A 23 9.00 4.92 29.80
CA SER A 23 9.53 5.73 28.70
C SER A 23 8.53 5.70 27.54
N PRO A 24 8.32 6.81 26.81
CA PRO A 24 7.44 6.77 25.64
C PRO A 24 7.96 5.70 24.69
N ALA A 25 7.09 4.77 24.33
CA ALA A 25 7.43 3.75 23.36
C ALA A 25 7.69 4.43 22.01
N SER A 26 8.86 4.18 21.44
CA SER A 26 9.07 4.44 20.01
C SER A 26 8.22 3.44 19.25
N ALA A 27 7.41 3.91 18.30
CA ALA A 27 6.81 3.01 17.32
C ALA A 27 7.93 2.22 16.64
N GLY A 28 7.72 0.91 16.48
CA GLY A 28 8.64 0.04 15.73
C GLY A 28 8.68 0.47 14.26
N ALA A 29 9.83 0.32 13.60
CA ALA A 29 9.93 0.59 12.18
C ALA A 29 8.91 -0.29 11.41
N GLY A 30 8.03 0.35 10.62
CA GLY A 30 7.03 -0.34 9.80
C GLY A 30 5.62 -0.45 10.40
N THR A 31 5.28 0.30 11.46
CA THR A 31 3.88 0.48 11.86
C THR A 31 3.20 1.56 11.01
N TYR A 32 1.87 1.49 10.87
CA TYR A 32 1.05 2.49 10.17
C TYR A 32 0.26 3.38 11.15
N LEU A 33 0.48 3.20 12.46
CA LEU A 33 -0.30 3.82 13.52
C LEU A 33 0.61 4.32 14.66
N LEU A 34 0.23 5.46 15.25
CA LEU A 34 0.71 5.94 16.55
C LEU A 34 -0.45 5.96 17.54
N GLY A 35 -0.28 5.22 18.63
CA GLY A 35 -1.16 5.21 19.79
C GLY A 35 -0.95 6.41 20.71
N PRO A 36 -1.77 6.54 21.76
CA PRO A 36 -1.62 7.60 22.77
C PRO A 36 -0.23 7.60 23.41
N ASP A 37 0.35 8.78 23.51
CA ASP A 37 1.71 9.10 23.98
C ASP A 37 2.87 8.46 23.19
N GLU A 38 2.58 7.76 22.09
CA GLU A 38 3.60 7.27 21.18
C GLU A 38 4.20 8.40 20.34
N THR A 39 5.46 8.20 19.97
CA THR A 39 6.26 9.20 19.28
C THR A 39 6.89 8.62 18.01
N LEU A 40 6.89 9.41 16.95
CA LEU A 40 7.72 9.23 15.77
C LEU A 40 8.87 10.25 15.84
N GLY A 41 10.06 9.74 16.18
CA GLY A 41 11.28 10.51 16.33
C GLY A 41 11.89 10.96 15.01
N SER A 42 12.83 11.90 15.09
CA SER A 42 13.61 12.38 13.94
C SER A 42 14.30 11.24 13.20
N GLY A 43 14.08 11.17 11.88
CA GLY A 43 14.54 10.12 10.98
C GLY A 43 13.65 8.87 10.92
N GLN A 44 12.62 8.76 11.76
CA GLN A 44 11.73 7.60 11.79
C GLN A 44 10.54 7.79 10.85
N SER A 45 9.95 6.66 10.43
CA SER A 45 8.77 6.65 9.56
C SER A 45 7.70 5.67 10.01
N LEU A 46 6.44 6.06 9.83
CA LEU A 46 5.33 5.12 9.68
C LEU A 46 5.25 4.67 8.21
N GLY A 47 4.71 3.49 7.94
CA GLY A 47 4.59 2.98 6.57
C GLY A 47 3.43 2.02 6.37
N THR A 48 2.91 1.99 5.15
CA THR A 48 1.84 1.09 4.72
C THR A 48 2.38 -0.02 3.81
N ALA A 49 1.61 -1.11 3.65
CA ALA A 49 1.99 -2.22 2.78
C ALA A 49 2.13 -1.83 1.30
N ASN A 50 1.43 -0.79 0.84
CA ASN A 50 1.53 -0.29 -0.52
C ASN A 50 2.63 0.77 -0.72
N GLY A 51 3.48 1.00 0.28
CA GLY A 51 4.67 1.85 0.15
C GLY A 51 4.44 3.35 0.34
N ILE A 52 3.35 3.72 1.02
CA ILE A 52 3.15 5.09 1.52
C ILE A 52 3.89 5.20 2.85
N ALA A 53 4.53 6.33 3.10
CA ALA A 53 5.27 6.57 4.33
C ALA A 53 5.00 7.97 4.88
N LEU A 54 4.91 8.08 6.21
CA LEU A 54 4.95 9.35 6.92
C LEU A 54 6.27 9.42 7.68
N THR A 55 7.13 10.36 7.30
CA THR A 55 8.50 10.48 7.83
C THR A 55 8.66 11.77 8.60
N MET A 56 9.10 11.67 9.86
CA MET A 56 9.61 12.82 10.60
C MET A 56 11.07 13.03 10.18
N GLN A 57 11.32 13.90 9.21
CA GLN A 57 12.65 14.04 8.62
C GLN A 57 13.68 14.63 9.59
N GLY A 58 14.97 14.41 9.31
CA GLY A 58 16.08 14.91 10.13
C GLY A 58 16.16 16.44 10.21
N ASP A 59 15.70 17.13 9.17
CA ASP A 59 15.58 18.60 9.14
C ASP A 59 14.39 19.13 9.97
N GLY A 60 13.58 18.23 10.54
CA GLY A 60 12.43 18.57 11.36
C GLY A 60 11.17 18.91 10.57
N ASN A 61 11.07 18.53 9.31
CA ASN A 61 9.83 18.55 8.53
C ASN A 61 9.12 17.19 8.61
N LEU A 62 7.82 17.17 8.87
CA LEU A 62 7.01 15.95 8.81
C LEU A 62 6.46 15.83 7.39
N VAL A 63 6.86 14.80 6.66
CA VAL A 63 6.55 14.64 5.23
C VAL A 63 5.89 13.31 4.97
N GLU A 64 4.78 13.35 4.24
CA GLU A 64 4.14 12.16 3.70
C GLU A 64 4.60 11.91 2.26
N TYR A 65 4.93 10.66 1.99
CA TYR A 65 5.45 10.17 0.73
C TYR A 65 4.52 9.10 0.15
N ALA A 66 4.15 9.30 -1.11
CA ALA A 66 3.60 8.25 -1.96
C ALA A 66 4.71 7.28 -2.40
N PRO A 67 4.34 6.10 -2.95
CA PRO A 67 5.30 5.12 -3.43
C PRO A 67 6.28 5.72 -4.45
N GLY A 68 7.54 5.26 -4.39
CA GLY A 68 8.63 5.84 -5.17
C GLY A 68 9.22 7.12 -4.55
N ASN A 69 9.03 7.34 -3.25
CA ASN A 69 9.59 8.46 -2.48
C ASN A 69 9.13 9.84 -3.01
N ARG A 70 7.87 9.92 -3.46
CA ARG A 70 7.28 11.15 -4.00
C ARG A 70 6.53 11.90 -2.89
N PRO A 71 6.95 13.10 -2.49
CA PRO A 71 6.27 13.85 -1.43
C PRO A 71 4.86 14.26 -1.90
N VAL A 72 3.86 14.06 -1.05
CA VAL A 72 2.45 14.39 -1.32
C VAL A 72 1.87 15.37 -0.31
N TRP A 73 2.46 15.46 0.89
CA TRP A 73 2.09 16.44 1.91
C TRP A 73 3.28 16.71 2.83
N ALA A 74 3.33 17.91 3.43
CA ALA A 74 4.35 18.27 4.41
C ALA A 74 3.83 19.29 5.43
N SER A 75 4.33 19.22 6.66
CA SER A 75 3.99 20.19 7.72
C SER A 75 4.65 21.55 7.54
N GLY A 76 5.78 21.61 6.83
CA GLY A 76 6.56 22.85 6.61
C GLY A 76 7.32 23.33 7.85
N THR A 77 7.48 22.48 8.87
CA THR A 77 8.01 22.89 10.18
C THR A 77 9.52 23.14 10.20
N ASN A 78 10.31 22.33 9.48
CA ASN A 78 11.75 22.52 9.24
C ASN A 78 12.59 22.91 10.49
N ARG A 79 12.30 22.30 11.65
CA ARG A 79 13.05 22.52 12.90
C ARG A 79 13.79 21.26 13.33
N SER A 80 15.06 21.16 12.96
CA SER A 80 15.91 19.98 13.23
C SER A 80 15.74 19.44 14.66
N GLY A 81 15.66 18.11 14.79
CA GLY A 81 15.42 17.44 16.07
C GLY A 81 13.96 17.46 16.54
N SER A 82 13.02 17.91 15.69
CA SER A 82 11.60 17.79 15.98
C SER A 82 11.14 16.34 15.99
N ILE A 83 10.10 16.07 16.78
CA ILE A 83 9.40 14.79 16.86
C ILE A 83 7.92 14.99 16.55
N LEU A 84 7.23 13.96 16.07
CA LEU A 84 5.77 13.90 16.06
C LEU A 84 5.30 13.06 17.25
N ARG A 85 4.38 13.57 18.05
CA ARG A 85 3.78 12.84 19.18
C ARG A 85 2.26 12.85 19.08
N MET A 86 1.65 11.67 19.20
CA MET A 86 0.20 11.54 19.40
C MET A 86 -0.08 11.67 20.89
N GLN A 87 -0.53 12.83 21.35
CA GLN A 87 -0.63 13.14 22.78
C GLN A 87 -1.87 12.50 23.42
N SER A 88 -1.79 12.19 24.72
CA SER A 88 -2.90 11.65 25.53
C SER A 88 -4.18 12.49 25.53
N ASP A 89 -4.09 13.79 25.25
CA ASP A 89 -5.26 14.68 25.10
C ASP A 89 -6.00 14.50 23.75
N GLY A 90 -5.46 13.68 22.85
CA GLY A 90 -6.00 13.41 21.53
C GLY A 90 -5.44 14.28 20.41
N ASN A 91 -4.40 15.07 20.68
CA ASN A 91 -3.79 15.95 19.69
C ASN A 91 -2.50 15.34 19.11
N ALA A 92 -2.38 15.28 17.79
CA ALA A 92 -1.12 14.95 17.14
C ALA A 92 -0.32 16.25 16.93
N VAL A 93 0.92 16.30 17.45
CA VAL A 93 1.71 17.54 17.52
C VAL A 93 3.14 17.29 17.08
N VAL A 94 3.66 18.13 16.18
CA VAL A 94 5.10 18.22 15.93
C VAL A 94 5.72 19.15 16.98
N ILE A 95 6.67 18.64 17.73
CA ILE A 95 7.32 19.30 18.87
C ILE A 95 8.81 19.45 18.56
N ALA A 96 9.27 20.70 18.51
CA ALA A 96 10.68 21.05 18.34
C ALA A 96 11.44 21.03 19.68
N PRO A 97 12.79 20.99 19.66
CA PRO A 97 13.61 21.08 20.87
C PRO A 97 13.21 22.27 21.78
N GLY A 98 13.29 22.06 23.09
CA GLY A 98 12.75 23.00 24.08
C GLY A 98 11.24 22.86 24.31
N ASN A 99 10.62 21.75 23.86
CA ASN A 99 9.19 21.45 24.01
C ASN A 99 8.27 22.48 23.35
N VAL A 100 8.68 22.98 22.18
CA VAL A 100 7.95 24.01 21.43
C VAL A 100 7.07 23.33 20.38
N ALA A 101 5.75 23.43 20.52
CA ALA A 101 4.83 22.97 19.49
C ALA A 101 4.95 23.85 18.22
N VAL A 102 5.14 23.22 17.07
CA VAL A 102 5.34 23.92 15.78
C VAL A 102 4.29 23.57 14.72
N TRP A 103 3.56 22.47 14.92
CA TRP A 103 2.39 22.09 14.11
C TRP A 103 1.48 21.17 14.94
N SER A 104 0.17 21.19 14.67
CA SER A 104 -0.81 20.36 15.39
C SER A 104 -2.06 20.10 14.54
N THR A 105 -2.72 18.96 14.76
CA THR A 105 -4.02 18.62 14.15
C THR A 105 -5.21 19.37 14.78
N GLY A 106 -5.03 19.95 15.98
CA GLY A 106 -6.10 20.67 16.68
C GLY A 106 -7.20 19.74 17.24
N THR A 107 -6.87 18.48 17.53
CA THR A 107 -7.84 17.44 17.91
C THR A 107 -7.87 17.16 19.42
N ASN A 108 -7.35 18.06 20.25
CA ASN A 108 -7.39 17.94 21.71
C ASN A 108 -8.83 17.79 22.24
N GLY A 109 -8.98 17.12 23.39
CA GLY A 109 -10.28 16.75 23.97
C GLY A 109 -10.82 15.40 23.50
N ASN A 110 -9.99 14.60 22.81
CA ASN A 110 -10.33 13.25 22.34
C ASN A 110 -9.35 12.23 22.94
N PRO A 111 -9.47 11.91 24.24
CA PRO A 111 -8.54 10.98 24.88
C PRO A 111 -8.56 9.61 24.20
N ASN A 112 -7.42 8.92 24.25
CA ASN A 112 -7.19 7.64 23.58
C ASN A 112 -7.29 7.69 22.04
N ALA A 113 -7.19 8.88 21.43
CA ALA A 113 -7.14 8.98 19.98
C ALA A 113 -5.84 8.38 19.41
N THR A 114 -5.91 7.92 18.17
CA THR A 114 -4.78 7.38 17.41
C THR A 114 -4.54 8.22 16.16
N LEU A 115 -3.30 8.29 15.71
CA LEU A 115 -2.95 8.80 14.38
C LEU A 115 -2.66 7.61 13.47
N GLU A 116 -3.35 7.54 12.33
CA GLU A 116 -3.27 6.40 11.41
C GLU A 116 -2.94 6.87 9.99
N LEU A 117 -1.92 6.27 9.39
CA LEU A 117 -1.57 6.41 7.98
C LEU A 117 -2.28 5.30 7.19
N GLN A 118 -3.25 5.69 6.36
CA GLN A 118 -4.08 4.75 5.62
C GLN A 118 -3.44 4.35 4.28
N THR A 119 -3.87 3.22 3.73
CA THR A 119 -3.36 2.70 2.45
C THR A 119 -3.75 3.57 1.24
N ASP A 120 -4.71 4.48 1.37
CA ASP A 120 -5.03 5.48 0.35
C ASP A 120 -4.21 6.79 0.50
N GLY A 121 -3.30 6.85 1.47
CA GLY A 121 -2.50 8.02 1.80
C GLY A 121 -3.25 9.10 2.56
N ASN A 122 -4.41 8.78 3.13
CA ASN A 122 -5.05 9.67 4.08
C ASN A 122 -4.40 9.50 5.46
N LEU A 123 -3.94 10.60 6.05
CA LEU A 123 -3.44 10.62 7.42
C LEU A 123 -4.56 11.14 8.33
N VAL A 124 -5.02 10.30 9.25
CA VAL A 124 -6.26 10.55 10.01
C VAL A 124 -6.03 10.44 11.51
N VAL A 125 -6.62 11.36 12.27
CA VAL A 125 -6.77 11.20 13.73
C VAL A 125 -8.15 10.62 14.01
N TYR A 126 -8.16 9.45 14.65
CA TYR A 126 -9.37 8.77 15.08
C TYR A 126 -9.54 8.90 16.59
N ALA A 127 -10.69 9.40 17.04
CA ALA A 127 -11.11 9.30 18.43
C ALA A 127 -11.63 7.89 18.75
N GLN A 128 -11.93 7.64 20.03
CA GLN A 128 -12.52 6.39 20.49
C GLN A 128 -13.76 6.00 19.67
N GLY A 129 -13.87 4.70 19.36
CA GLY A 129 -14.90 4.19 18.44
C GLY A 129 -14.57 4.40 16.97
N HIS A 130 -13.32 4.77 16.66
CA HIS A 130 -12.82 4.98 15.29
C HIS A 130 -13.59 6.10 14.55
N VAL A 131 -13.87 7.19 15.27
CA VAL A 131 -14.55 8.38 14.74
C VAL A 131 -13.48 9.38 14.27
N ALA A 132 -13.43 9.66 12.97
CA ALA A 132 -12.48 10.61 12.41
C ALA A 132 -12.71 12.02 12.97
N ARG A 133 -11.64 12.65 13.47
CA ARG A 133 -11.66 14.02 13.99
C ARG A 133 -10.89 15.00 13.11
N TRP A 134 -9.89 14.50 12.40
CA TRP A 134 -9.09 15.27 11.46
C TRP A 134 -8.54 14.35 10.39
N ALA A 135 -8.37 14.88 9.19
CA ALA A 135 -7.70 14.23 8.07
C ALA A 135 -6.85 15.28 7.33
N ASN A 136 -5.70 14.88 6.81
CA ASN A 136 -4.87 15.78 5.99
C ASN A 136 -5.48 16.05 4.60
N GLY A 137 -6.52 15.28 4.21
CA GLY A 137 -7.21 15.42 2.93
C GLY A 137 -6.38 14.94 1.74
N VAL A 138 -5.24 14.30 2.00
CA VAL A 138 -4.50 13.60 0.96
C VAL A 138 -5.28 12.36 0.63
N SER A 139 -5.59 12.21 -0.66
CA SER A 139 -5.89 10.92 -1.23
C SER A 139 -4.82 10.72 -2.27
N VAL A 140 -3.83 9.90 -1.94
CA VAL A 140 -2.90 9.45 -2.94
C VAL A 140 -3.71 8.54 -3.85
N SER A 141 -4.26 9.15 -4.92
CA SER A 141 -4.62 8.42 -6.12
C SER A 141 -3.32 7.92 -6.74
N THR A 142 -2.65 6.98 -6.07
CA THR A 142 -2.01 5.95 -6.85
C THR A 142 -3.12 5.46 -7.77
N GLY A 143 -2.91 5.38 -9.07
CA GLY A 143 -3.83 4.62 -9.94
C GLY A 143 -3.77 3.12 -9.57
N SER A 144 -3.91 2.80 -8.29
CA SER A 144 -3.48 1.61 -7.58
C SER A 144 -4.36 1.53 -6.33
N ASN A 145 -5.36 0.68 -6.33
CA ASN A 145 -5.24 -0.51 -5.52
C ASN A 145 -3.91 -1.24 -5.81
N GLY A 146 -3.21 -1.78 -4.82
CA GLY A 146 -1.95 -2.51 -5.06
C GLY A 146 -2.14 -3.62 -6.11
N ALA A 147 -1.06 -4.11 -6.74
CA ALA A 147 -1.17 -5.13 -7.80
C ALA A 147 -2.06 -6.31 -7.41
N ALA A 148 -1.97 -6.75 -6.14
CA ALA A 148 -2.80 -7.82 -5.59
C ALA A 148 -4.31 -7.50 -5.53
N GLU A 149 -4.67 -6.28 -5.17
CA GLU A 149 -6.06 -5.87 -5.11
C GLU A 149 -6.64 -5.63 -6.52
N GLN A 150 -5.85 -5.04 -7.44
CA GLN A 150 -6.27 -4.95 -8.85
C GLN A 150 -6.44 -6.34 -9.46
N ALA A 151 -5.53 -7.27 -9.18
CA ALA A 151 -5.61 -8.64 -9.62
C ALA A 151 -6.86 -9.35 -9.06
N SER A 152 -7.16 -9.18 -7.76
CA SER A 152 -8.40 -9.68 -7.15
C SER A 152 -9.65 -9.12 -7.84
N ALA A 153 -9.66 -7.82 -8.15
CA ALA A 153 -10.76 -7.18 -8.87
C ALA A 153 -10.90 -7.67 -10.33
N ILE A 154 -9.78 -7.96 -11.00
CA ILE A 154 -9.78 -8.57 -12.33
C ILE A 154 -10.38 -9.98 -12.28
N LEU A 155 -10.00 -10.81 -11.30
CA LEU A 155 -10.57 -12.16 -11.13
C LEU A 155 -12.09 -12.14 -10.87
N ALA A 156 -12.57 -11.13 -10.15
CA ALA A 156 -13.99 -10.95 -9.87
C ALA A 156 -14.80 -10.42 -11.07
N ASN A 157 -14.13 -9.87 -12.09
CA ASN A 157 -14.80 -9.21 -13.21
C ASN A 157 -15.22 -10.22 -14.29
N ARG A 158 -16.54 -10.45 -14.42
CA ARG A 158 -17.11 -11.37 -15.41
C ARG A 158 -16.91 -10.95 -16.87
N ASN A 159 -16.57 -9.69 -17.12
CA ASN A 159 -16.26 -9.20 -18.47
C ASN A 159 -14.80 -9.48 -18.87
N ILE A 160 -13.95 -9.91 -17.93
CA ILE A 160 -12.54 -10.21 -18.21
C ILE A 160 -12.37 -11.72 -18.22
N THR A 161 -12.11 -12.28 -19.40
CA THR A 161 -11.71 -13.68 -19.53
C THR A 161 -10.19 -13.75 -19.55
N LEU A 162 -9.60 -14.59 -18.70
CA LEU A 162 -8.15 -14.83 -18.66
C LEU A 162 -7.86 -16.22 -19.22
N GLN A 163 -6.99 -16.30 -20.23
CA GLN A 163 -6.59 -17.60 -20.78
C GLN A 163 -5.84 -18.44 -19.75
N THR A 164 -6.11 -19.75 -19.77
CA THR A 164 -5.45 -20.75 -18.91
C THR A 164 -4.38 -21.56 -19.65
N VAL A 165 -4.21 -21.31 -20.96
CA VAL A 165 -3.24 -21.95 -21.83
C VAL A 165 -2.68 -20.87 -22.75
N HIS A 166 -1.39 -20.96 -23.09
CA HIS A 166 -0.77 -20.02 -24.01
C HIS A 166 -1.41 -20.08 -25.39
N VAL A 167 -1.30 -19.00 -26.16
CA VAL A 167 -1.79 -18.96 -27.56
C VAL A 167 -1.15 -20.07 -28.41
N SER A 168 0.09 -20.46 -28.10
CA SER A 168 0.81 -21.57 -28.73
C SER A 168 0.25 -22.97 -28.41
N GLY A 169 -0.64 -23.09 -27.41
CA GLY A 169 -1.12 -24.35 -26.87
C GLY A 169 -0.20 -24.98 -25.82
N VAL A 170 0.96 -24.39 -25.55
CA VAL A 170 1.89 -24.87 -24.52
C VAL A 170 1.30 -24.63 -23.13
N VAL A 171 1.55 -25.57 -22.22
CA VAL A 171 1.25 -25.46 -20.78
C VAL A 171 2.58 -25.48 -20.03
N ASP A 172 2.92 -24.37 -19.39
CA ASP A 172 4.17 -24.23 -18.62
C ASP A 172 4.11 -24.97 -17.27
N ASN A 173 5.29 -25.28 -16.72
CA ASN A 173 5.47 -25.68 -15.33
C ASN A 173 6.68 -24.93 -14.72
N PRO A 174 6.47 -23.97 -13.79
CA PRO A 174 5.20 -23.56 -13.20
C PRO A 174 4.27 -22.87 -14.22
N ASP A 175 2.95 -22.99 -14.03
CA ASP A 175 1.94 -22.40 -14.91
C ASP A 175 2.13 -20.88 -15.03
N ALA A 176 2.40 -20.41 -16.25
CA ALA A 176 2.63 -19.02 -16.60
C ALA A 176 1.46 -18.41 -17.40
N SER A 177 0.30 -19.05 -17.44
CA SER A 177 -0.88 -18.55 -18.14
C SER A 177 -1.34 -17.18 -17.62
N ALA A 178 -2.06 -16.43 -18.46
CA ALA A 178 -2.63 -15.13 -18.06
C ALA A 178 -3.49 -15.26 -16.78
N ARG A 179 -4.26 -16.34 -16.64
CA ARG A 179 -5.04 -16.60 -15.44
C ARG A 179 -4.15 -16.84 -14.22
N GLN A 180 -3.14 -17.72 -14.31
CA GLN A 180 -2.29 -18.00 -13.17
C GLN A 180 -1.44 -16.79 -12.76
N ASN A 181 -1.00 -15.97 -13.72
CA ASN A 181 -0.30 -14.70 -13.45
C ASN A 181 -1.14 -13.75 -12.58
N ILE A 182 -2.43 -13.58 -12.89
CA ILE A 182 -3.34 -12.77 -12.07
C ILE A 182 -3.61 -13.45 -10.72
N VAL A 183 -3.78 -14.78 -10.66
CA VAL A 183 -3.97 -15.52 -9.39
C VAL A 183 -2.77 -15.35 -8.46
N ASP A 184 -1.55 -15.58 -8.94
CA ASP A 184 -0.31 -15.37 -8.18
C ASP A 184 -0.27 -13.94 -7.63
N THR A 185 -0.51 -12.96 -8.50
CA THR A 185 -0.49 -11.54 -8.13
C THR A 185 -1.56 -11.23 -7.08
N SER A 186 -2.77 -11.77 -7.21
CA SER A 186 -3.87 -11.57 -6.25
C SER A 186 -3.55 -12.08 -4.85
N ASN A 187 -2.72 -13.13 -4.75
CA ASN A 187 -2.20 -13.68 -3.51
C ASN A 187 -0.95 -12.95 -2.99
N GLY A 188 -0.57 -11.82 -3.59
CA GLY A 188 0.63 -11.06 -3.23
C GLY A 188 1.95 -11.68 -3.71
N LEU A 189 1.90 -12.67 -4.61
CA LEU A 189 3.07 -13.35 -5.16
C LEU A 189 3.49 -12.72 -6.50
N GLN A 190 4.74 -12.96 -6.90
CA GLN A 190 5.20 -12.60 -8.24
C GLN A 190 4.68 -13.59 -9.28
N ALA A 191 4.23 -13.10 -10.44
CA ALA A 191 3.72 -13.92 -11.53
C ALA A 191 4.84 -14.76 -12.18
N ALA A 192 4.55 -16.02 -12.51
CA ALA A 192 5.47 -16.87 -13.27
C ALA A 192 5.65 -16.36 -14.70
N ARG A 193 6.90 -16.36 -15.17
CA ARG A 193 7.23 -16.17 -16.59
C ARG A 193 7.34 -17.52 -17.26
N SER A 194 6.98 -17.55 -18.54
CA SER A 194 7.14 -18.76 -19.35
C SER A 194 8.60 -19.23 -19.38
N ALA A 195 8.80 -20.55 -19.48
CA ALA A 195 10.12 -21.17 -19.57
C ALA A 195 10.34 -21.88 -20.91
N TYR A 196 9.42 -21.76 -21.88
CA TYR A 196 9.56 -22.38 -23.20
C TYR A 196 10.01 -21.41 -24.29
N GLY A 197 10.64 -21.96 -25.33
CA GLY A 197 11.18 -21.19 -26.45
C GLY A 197 12.31 -20.26 -25.99
N GLY A 198 12.20 -18.97 -26.31
CA GLY A 198 13.16 -17.94 -25.90
C GLY A 198 12.85 -17.26 -24.56
N ALA A 199 11.86 -17.75 -23.81
CA ALA A 199 11.40 -17.12 -22.59
C ALA A 199 12.39 -17.28 -21.43
N PRO A 200 12.56 -16.27 -20.56
CA PRO A 200 13.62 -16.27 -19.53
C PRO A 200 13.30 -17.11 -18.29
N GLY A 201 12.09 -17.65 -18.14
CA GLY A 201 11.63 -18.33 -16.93
C GLY A 201 11.64 -17.44 -15.67
N GLY A 202 11.42 -18.03 -14.49
CA GLY A 202 11.42 -17.32 -13.22
C GLY A 202 10.13 -16.54 -12.96
N ARG A 203 10.21 -15.45 -12.17
CA ARG A 203 9.04 -14.69 -11.73
C ARG A 203 9.23 -13.18 -11.90
N VAL A 204 8.13 -12.45 -11.99
CA VAL A 204 8.12 -10.98 -12.14
C VAL A 204 6.91 -10.36 -11.44
N SER A 205 7.10 -9.16 -10.87
CA SER A 205 5.98 -8.37 -10.33
C SER A 205 5.23 -7.67 -11.47
N LEU A 206 3.91 -7.76 -11.48
CA LEU A 206 3.07 -7.06 -12.45
C LEU A 206 2.88 -5.59 -12.08
N ASP A 207 2.94 -4.70 -13.07
CA ASP A 207 2.76 -3.25 -12.87
C ASP A 207 1.30 -2.92 -12.47
N PRO A 208 1.07 -2.28 -11.31
CA PRO A 208 -0.28 -1.90 -10.89
C PRO A 208 -1.01 -0.99 -11.88
N ARG A 209 -0.29 -0.13 -12.63
CA ARG A 209 -0.89 0.78 -13.62
C ARG A 209 -1.49 -0.01 -14.79
N MET A 210 -0.75 -1.03 -15.24
CA MET A 210 -1.20 -1.96 -16.28
C MET A 210 -2.45 -2.73 -15.82
N LEU A 211 -2.47 -3.23 -14.58
CA LEU A 211 -3.63 -3.95 -14.03
C LEU A 211 -4.85 -3.04 -13.86
N THR A 212 -4.65 -1.80 -13.42
CA THR A 212 -5.72 -0.79 -13.37
C THR A 212 -6.29 -0.53 -14.77
N ALA A 213 -5.45 -0.40 -15.79
CA ALA A 213 -5.89 -0.21 -17.15
C ALA A 213 -6.73 -1.40 -17.66
N LEU A 214 -6.23 -2.63 -17.46
CA LEU A 214 -6.95 -3.85 -17.81
C LEU A 214 -8.34 -3.92 -17.15
N ARG A 215 -8.42 -3.60 -15.86
CA ARG A 215 -9.68 -3.55 -15.12
C ARG A 215 -10.67 -2.53 -15.71
N GLN A 216 -10.19 -1.33 -16.04
CA GLN A 216 -11.04 -0.28 -16.61
C GLN A 216 -11.54 -0.63 -18.02
N ILE A 217 -10.69 -1.20 -18.88
CA ILE A 217 -11.11 -1.68 -20.21
C ILE A 217 -12.16 -2.79 -20.08
N GLY A 218 -12.04 -3.67 -19.08
CA GLY A 218 -13.02 -4.71 -18.79
C GLY A 218 -14.34 -4.20 -18.21
N ALA A 219 -14.30 -3.10 -17.45
CA ALA A 219 -15.52 -2.44 -16.96
C ALA A 219 -16.35 -1.84 -18.11
N GLU A 220 -15.70 -1.46 -19.22
CA GLU A 220 -16.33 -0.88 -20.41
C GLU A 220 -16.87 -1.94 -21.39
N GLY A 221 -16.57 -3.22 -21.18
CA GLY A 221 -17.08 -4.31 -22.00
C GLY A 221 -16.23 -5.57 -21.94
N ALA A 222 -16.77 -6.67 -22.47
CA ALA A 222 -16.09 -7.96 -22.48
C ALA A 222 -14.74 -7.88 -23.21
N LEU A 223 -13.74 -8.58 -22.67
CA LEU A 223 -12.43 -8.78 -23.29
C LEU A 223 -11.85 -10.13 -22.87
N ARG A 224 -10.88 -10.60 -23.66
CA ARG A 224 -10.09 -11.78 -23.31
C ARG A 224 -8.61 -11.44 -23.36
N VAL A 225 -7.91 -11.75 -22.27
CA VAL A 225 -6.47 -11.58 -22.11
C VAL A 225 -5.81 -12.88 -22.50
N SER A 226 -4.98 -12.83 -23.54
CA SER A 226 -4.26 -14.00 -24.04
C SER A 226 -2.95 -14.23 -23.31
N GLU A 227 -2.17 -13.16 -23.03
CA GLU A 227 -0.86 -13.26 -22.39
C GLU A 227 -0.58 -12.06 -21.48
N ILE A 228 0.24 -12.26 -20.44
CA ILE A 228 0.73 -11.21 -19.53
C ILE A 228 2.25 -11.33 -19.34
N ALA A 229 2.74 -12.19 -18.45
CA ALA A 229 4.18 -12.45 -18.29
C ALA A 229 4.61 -13.83 -18.84
N GLY A 230 3.63 -14.62 -19.29
CA GLY A 230 3.80 -15.88 -20.01
C GLY A 230 4.16 -15.71 -21.49
N GLY A 231 4.07 -16.81 -22.24
CA GLY A 231 4.31 -16.83 -23.68
C GLY A 231 5.78 -16.73 -24.10
N SER A 232 6.02 -17.02 -25.38
CA SER A 232 7.33 -16.83 -26.02
C SER A 232 7.33 -15.52 -26.82
N HIS A 233 8.15 -14.56 -26.40
CA HIS A 233 8.30 -13.23 -26.96
C HIS A 233 9.78 -12.95 -27.24
N SER A 234 10.07 -11.88 -27.97
CA SER A 234 11.45 -11.45 -28.21
C SER A 234 12.18 -11.07 -26.91
N THR A 235 13.51 -11.23 -26.91
CA THR A 235 14.36 -10.77 -25.82
C THR A 235 14.12 -9.29 -25.53
N GLY A 236 13.93 -8.95 -24.24
CA GLY A 236 13.64 -7.57 -23.82
C GLY A 236 12.15 -7.16 -23.87
N SER A 237 11.25 -8.08 -24.25
CA SER A 237 9.81 -7.84 -24.24
C SER A 237 9.29 -7.34 -22.87
N ARG A 238 8.35 -6.38 -22.90
CA ARG A 238 7.70 -5.85 -21.68
C ARG A 238 6.84 -6.87 -20.96
N HIS A 239 6.42 -7.95 -21.63
CA HIS A 239 5.80 -9.11 -20.98
C HIS A 239 6.71 -9.68 -19.88
N TYR A 240 8.00 -9.89 -20.19
CA TYR A 240 8.96 -10.43 -19.23
C TYR A 240 9.38 -9.45 -18.12
N ALA A 241 9.01 -8.18 -18.26
CA ALA A 241 9.15 -7.15 -17.24
C ALA A 241 7.86 -6.96 -16.39
N GLY A 242 6.79 -7.71 -16.67
CA GLY A 242 5.50 -7.58 -15.98
C GLY A 242 4.74 -6.30 -16.34
N ARG A 243 5.00 -5.72 -17.52
CA ARG A 243 4.49 -4.41 -17.95
C ARG A 243 3.70 -4.45 -19.25
N ALA A 244 3.29 -5.63 -19.72
CA ALA A 244 2.46 -5.75 -20.91
C ALA A 244 1.38 -6.82 -20.76
N PHE A 245 0.33 -6.68 -21.55
CA PHE A 245 -0.65 -7.74 -21.80
C PHE A 245 -1.10 -7.72 -23.26
N ASP A 246 -1.53 -8.90 -23.72
CA ASP A 246 -2.15 -9.08 -25.03
C ASP A 246 -3.64 -9.39 -24.89
N LEU A 247 -4.44 -8.80 -25.77
CA LEU A 247 -5.88 -9.02 -25.87
C LEU A 247 -6.23 -9.63 -27.23
N ASP A 248 -7.03 -10.70 -27.24
CA ASP A 248 -7.42 -11.40 -28.47
C ASP A 248 -8.95 -11.42 -28.70
N GLN A 249 -9.75 -10.88 -27.76
CA GLN A 249 -11.17 -10.58 -27.94
C GLN A 249 -11.56 -9.27 -27.26
N TYR A 250 -12.51 -8.54 -27.84
CA TYR A 250 -12.79 -7.13 -27.49
C TYR A 250 -14.27 -6.83 -27.21
N GLY A 251 -15.14 -7.85 -27.13
CA GLY A 251 -16.55 -7.66 -26.81
C GLY A 251 -17.32 -6.81 -27.84
N GLY A 252 -17.00 -6.97 -29.13
CA GLY A 252 -17.61 -6.20 -30.23
C GLY A 252 -16.98 -4.82 -30.48
N ARG A 253 -16.05 -4.36 -29.63
CA ARG A 253 -15.29 -3.12 -29.85
C ARG A 253 -14.22 -3.31 -30.92
N SER A 254 -13.93 -2.26 -31.68
CA SER A 254 -12.85 -2.29 -32.68
C SER A 254 -11.47 -2.36 -32.03
N THR A 255 -10.48 -2.92 -32.73
CA THR A 255 -9.08 -2.94 -32.28
C THR A 255 -8.54 -1.52 -32.06
N THR A 256 -8.90 -0.56 -32.92
CA THR A 256 -8.56 0.86 -32.77
C THR A 256 -9.11 1.46 -31.48
N THR A 257 -10.34 1.10 -31.10
CA THR A 257 -10.94 1.53 -29.82
C THR A 257 -10.10 1.05 -28.64
N ILE A 258 -9.72 -0.23 -28.63
CA ILE A 258 -8.92 -0.82 -27.54
C ILE A 258 -7.52 -0.20 -27.49
N VAL A 259 -6.84 -0.07 -28.62
CA VAL A 259 -5.51 0.56 -28.71
C VAL A 259 -5.53 1.99 -28.17
N ASN A 260 -6.52 2.79 -28.59
CA ASN A 260 -6.65 4.16 -28.11
C ASN A 260 -6.95 4.20 -26.61
N ARG A 261 -7.75 3.25 -26.11
CA ARG A 261 -8.06 3.17 -24.68
C ARG A 261 -6.83 2.82 -23.85
N CYS A 262 -6.01 1.85 -24.27
CA CYS A 262 -4.74 1.56 -23.60
C CYS A 262 -3.85 2.81 -23.49
N ARG A 263 -3.70 3.59 -24.57
CA ARG A 263 -2.91 4.84 -24.57
C ARG A 263 -3.47 5.90 -23.63
N GLN A 264 -4.79 6.09 -23.62
CA GLN A 264 -5.45 7.00 -22.68
C GLN A 264 -5.21 6.59 -21.22
N LEU A 265 -5.02 5.30 -20.96
CA LEU A 265 -4.73 4.72 -19.64
C LEU A 265 -3.23 4.61 -19.36
N GLY A 266 -2.41 5.32 -20.13
CA GLY A 266 -0.99 5.50 -19.87
C GLY A 266 -0.08 4.44 -20.48
N ALA A 267 -0.58 3.56 -21.36
CA ALA A 267 0.28 2.67 -22.12
C ALA A 267 1.23 3.49 -23.00
N THR A 268 2.52 3.21 -22.90
CA THR A 268 3.57 3.87 -23.68
C THR A 268 3.64 3.35 -25.11
N LEU A 269 3.22 2.11 -25.31
CA LEU A 269 2.97 1.54 -26.63
C LEU A 269 1.67 0.72 -26.55
N ALA A 270 0.83 0.89 -27.56
CA ALA A 270 -0.31 0.01 -27.79
C ALA A 270 -0.55 -0.08 -29.29
N GLN A 271 -0.75 -1.29 -29.81
CA GLN A 271 -0.90 -1.54 -31.24
C GLN A 271 -1.60 -2.87 -31.51
N PHE A 272 -2.17 -2.99 -32.70
CA PHE A 272 -2.69 -4.26 -33.19
C PHE A 272 -1.57 -4.99 -33.92
N GLU A 273 -1.14 -6.13 -33.39
CA GLU A 273 0.03 -6.86 -33.88
C GLU A 273 -0.36 -8.05 -34.74
N SER A 274 0.33 -8.17 -35.87
CA SER A 274 0.30 -9.34 -36.76
C SER A 274 -1.11 -9.80 -37.17
N GLY A 275 -2.08 -8.91 -37.15
CA GLY A 275 -3.47 -9.22 -37.51
C GLY A 275 -4.23 -10.08 -36.50
N ASN A 276 -3.71 -10.32 -35.29
CA ASN A 276 -4.27 -11.31 -34.37
C ASN A 276 -4.66 -10.74 -33.00
N HIS A 277 -3.83 -9.91 -32.38
CA HIS A 277 -4.07 -9.42 -31.01
C HIS A 277 -3.72 -7.94 -30.86
N VAL A 278 -4.31 -7.30 -29.85
CA VAL A 278 -3.90 -5.96 -29.41
C VAL A 278 -2.88 -6.12 -28.28
N HIS A 279 -1.69 -5.59 -28.50
CA HIS A 279 -0.63 -5.49 -27.51
C HIS A 279 -0.71 -4.13 -26.80
N CYS A 280 -0.59 -4.12 -25.47
CA CYS A 280 -0.50 -2.90 -24.66
C CYS A 280 0.63 -3.01 -23.63
N GLU A 281 1.51 -2.01 -23.55
CA GLU A 281 2.65 -1.99 -22.63
C GLU A 281 2.91 -0.63 -21.95
N TRP A 282 3.57 -0.68 -20.78
CA TRP A 282 3.96 0.47 -19.95
C TRP A 282 5.48 0.47 -19.70
N THR A 283 6.07 1.67 -19.51
CA THR A 283 7.45 1.84 -19.05
C THR A 283 7.55 2.30 -17.61
#